data_AF-A0A1A8DYW6-F1
#
_entry.id   AF-A0A1A8DYW6-F1
#
_cell.length_a   1.000
_cell.length_b   1.000
_cell.length_c   1.000
_cell.angle_alpha   90.00
_cell.angle_beta   90.00
_cell.angle_gamma   90.00
#
_symmetry.space_group_name_H-M   'P 1'
#
loop_
_entity.id
_entity.type
_entity.pdbx_description
1 polymer ?
#
loop_
_entity_poly.entity_id
_entity_poly.type
_entity_poly.pdbx_seq_one_letter_code
_entity_poly.pdbx_strand_id
1 'polypeptide(L)' 'ATIRDKKRLQRVVWSAEKVIGCQLPSIQDLCTSRTLRRAGWITADSSHPTTL' A
#
# COMPACT_ATOMS: atom_id res chain seq x y z
N ALA A 1 7.27 5.76 7.91
CA ALA A 1 5.93 6.15 8.43
C ALA A 1 5.93 6.01 9.94
N THR A 2 5.42 6.99 10.68
CA THR A 2 5.36 6.89 12.14
C THR A 2 4.12 6.07 12.57
N ILE A 3 4.12 5.54 13.79
CA ILE A 3 2.95 4.84 14.37
C ILE A 3 1.71 5.74 14.36
N ARG A 4 1.90 7.04 14.57
CA ARG A 4 0.84 8.06 14.52
C ARG A 4 0.18 8.15 13.13
N ASP A 5 0.97 8.08 12.07
CA ASP A 5 0.45 8.11 10.70
C ASP A 5 -0.41 6.88 10.40
N LYS A 6 0.03 5.70 10.86
CA LYS A 6 -0.73 4.45 10.71
C LYS A 6 -2.10 4.55 11.39
N LYS A 7 -2.15 5.05 12.63
CA LYS A 7 -3.42 5.27 13.36
C LYS A 7 -4.33 6.28 12.67
N ARG A 8 -3.77 7.35 12.10
CA ARG A 8 -4.55 8.34 11.35
C ARG A 8 -5.20 7.72 10.11
N LEU A 9 -4.42 6.95 9.35
CA LEU A 9 -4.90 6.27 8.14
C LEU A 9 -5.93 5.18 8.46
N GLN A 10 -5.74 4.41 9.54
CA GLN A 10 -6.73 3.41 9.96
C GLN A 10 -8.11 4.02 10.25
N ARG A 11 -8.17 5.20 10.86
CA ARG A 11 -9.45 5.90 11.09
C ARG A 11 -10.14 6.29 9.79
N VAL A 12 -9.38 6.73 8.79
CA VAL A 12 -9.92 7.06 7.46
C VAL A 12 -10.50 5.82 6.80
N VAL A 13 -9.76 4.69 6.84
CA VAL A 13 -10.25 3.41 6.29
C VAL A 13 -11.52 2.98 7.00
N TRP A 14 -11.55 3.00 8.33
CA TRP A 14 -12.74 2.65 9.10
C TRP A 14 -13.96 3.49 8.72
N SER A 15 -13.80 4.82 8.60
CA SER A 15 -14.89 5.69 8.17
C SER A 15 -15.36 5.36 6.75
N ALA A 16 -14.45 5.07 5.83
CA ALA A 16 -14.79 4.69 4.47
C ALA A 16 -15.54 3.33 4.41
N GLU A 17 -15.12 2.34 5.20
CA GLU A 17 -15.83 1.06 5.33
C GLU A 17 -17.28 1.27 5.78
N LYS A 18 -17.52 2.17 6.74
CA LYS A 18 -18.88 2.47 7.21
C LYS A 18 -19.74 3.17 6.17
N VAL A 19 -19.14 4.03 5.34
CA VAL A 19 -19.87 4.73 4.27
C VAL A 19 -20.22 3.78 3.12
N ILE A 20 -19.29 2.90 2.73
CA ILE A 20 -19.46 2.02 1.56
C ILE A 20 -20.20 0.72 1.95
N GLY A 21 -20.17 0.34 3.24
CA GLY A 21 -20.83 -0.87 3.74
C GLY A 21 -20.06 -2.16 3.46
N CYS A 22 -18.79 -2.08 3.09
CA CYS A 22 -17.92 -3.23 2.84
C CYS A 22 -16.60 -3.11 3.61
N GLN A 23 -15.92 -4.24 3.81
CA GLN A 23 -14.56 -4.24 4.37
C GLN A 23 -13.57 -3.75 3.30
N LEU A 24 -12.69 -2.86 3.73
CA LEU A 24 -11.59 -2.34 2.94
C LEU A 24 -10.29 -3.07 3.32
N PRO A 25 -9.33 -3.19 2.39
CA PRO A 25 -8.04 -3.78 2.70
C PRO A 25 -7.30 -2.96 3.77
N SER A 26 -6.56 -3.65 4.63
CA SER A 26 -5.71 -2.99 5.63
C SER A 26 -4.68 -2.09 4.97
N ILE A 27 -4.33 -0.99 5.63
CA ILE A 27 -3.22 -0.11 5.21
C ILE A 27 -1.92 -0.90 5.01
N GLN A 28 -1.71 -1.95 5.82
CA GLN A 28 -0.53 -2.80 5.69
C GLN A 28 -0.56 -3.61 4.40
N ASP A 29 -1.69 -4.25 4.09
CA ASP A 29 -1.86 -5.05 2.88
C ASP A 29 -1.73 -4.17 1.63
N LEU A 30 -2.31 -2.97 1.67
CA LEU A 30 -2.20 -1.99 0.59
C LEU A 30 -0.75 -1.56 0.36
N CYS A 31 0.01 -1.28 1.43
CA CYS A 31 1.42 -0.94 1.33
C CYS A 31 2.24 -2.11 0.78
N THR A 32 2.05 -3.32 1.29
CA THR A 32 2.76 -4.51 0.83
C THR A 32 2.50 -4.77 -0.65
N SER A 33 1.23 -4.76 -1.07
CA SER A 33 0.83 -4.94 -2.47
C SER A 33 1.47 -3.89 -3.40
N ARG A 34 1.42 -2.61 -3.01
CA ARG A 34 2.03 -1.52 -3.78
C ARG A 34 3.54 -1.65 -3.89
N THR A 35 4.22 -1.99 -2.80
CA THR A 35 5.67 -2.18 -2.77
C THR A 35 6.09 -3.35 -3.65
N LEU A 36 5.41 -4.50 -3.55
CA LEU A 36 5.69 -5.66 -4.39
C LEU A 36 5.47 -5.36 -5.87
N ARG A 37 4.36 -4.70 -6.20
CA ARG A 37 4.09 -4.27 -7.58
C ARG A 37 5.17 -3.32 -8.08
N ARG A 38 5.60 -2.36 -7.27
CA ARG A 38 6.69 -1.44 -7.64
C ARG A 38 8.02 -2.19 -7.82
N ALA A 39 8.35 -3.11 -6.92
CA ALA A 39 9.56 -3.91 -7.02
C ALA A 39 9.55 -4.76 -8.30
N GLY A 40 8.44 -5.41 -8.62
CA GLY A 40 8.30 -6.15 -9.88
C GLY A 40 8.45 -5.26 -11.11
N TRP A 41 7.93 -4.03 -11.07
CA TRP A 41 8.13 -3.06 -12.15
C TRP A 41 9.58 -2.63 -12.30
N ILE A 42 10.29 -2.43 -11.18
CA ILE A 42 11.73 -2.14 -11.16
C ILE A 42 12.53 -3.30 -11.76
N THR A 43 12.21 -4.54 -11.37
CA THR A 43 12.87 -5.74 -11.92
C THR A 43 12.59 -5.95 -13.41
N ALA A 44 11.39 -5.61 -13.88
CA ALA A 44 11.01 -5.74 -15.28
C ALA A 44 11.50 -4.59 -16.17
N ASP A 45 11.99 -3.50 -15.58
CA ASP A 45 12.51 -2.35 -16.32
C ASP A 45 13.90 -2.66 -16.88
N SER A 46 13.98 -2.86 -18.20
CA SER A 46 15.22 -3.13 -18.92
C SER A 46 16.22 -1.97 -18.92
N SER A 47 15.77 -0.77 -18.55
CA SER A 47 16.64 0.41 -18.39
C SER A 47 17.14 0.56 -16.95
N HIS A 48 16.73 -0.33 -16.03
CA HIS A 48 17.12 -0.24 -14.64
C HIS A 48 18.58 -0.71 -14.46
N PRO A 49 19.47 0.11 -13.86
CA PRO A 49 20.91 -0.16 -13.78
C PRO A 49 21.30 -1.32 -12.85
N THR A 50 20.32 -2.08 -12.35
CA THR A 50 20.48 -3.19 -11.40
C THR A 50 20.31 -4.55 -12.06
N THR A 51 20.01 -4.60 -13.36
CA THR A 51 20.08 -5.85 -14.14
C THR A 51 21.53 -6.15 -14.54
N LEU A 52 22.33 -6.62 -13.57
CA LEU A 52 23.60 -7.33 -13.76
C LEU A 52 23.56 -8.64 -12.97
#